data_AF-A0ABD2F7K8-F1
#
_entry.id   AF-A0ABD2F7K8-F1
#
_cell.length_a   1.000
_cell.length_b   1.000
_cell.length_c   1.000
_cell.angle_alpha   90.00
_cell.angle_beta   90.00
_cell.angle_gamma   90.00
#
_symmetry.space_group_name_H-M   'P 1'
#
loop_
_entity.id
_entity.type
_entity.pdbx_description
1 polymer ?
#
loop_
_entity_poly.entity_id
_entity_poly.type
_entity_poly.pdbx_seq_one_letter_code
_entity_poly.pdbx_strand_id
1 'polypeptide(L)'
;MKSQIPVVLLACGSFNPITNMHLRLFEVARDHLHQTGMYQVVQGIISPVNDNYGKKDLAASHHRVAMARLALQTSDWIRVDPWESEQAQWMETVKVLRHHHSELLRAPPQTEGSDHGKALSPGHAGTPKRIPQTLPEHLPRPGSGLRLRTVTVAPAPSWRQGVNGAAP
;
A
#
# COMPACT_ATOMS: atom_id res chain seq x y z
N MET A 1 -27.15 -1.20 10.25
CA MET A 1 -26.03 -0.38 9.75
C MET A 1 -25.46 -1.10 8.53
N LYS A 2 -25.28 -0.42 7.39
CA LYS A 2 -24.66 -1.06 6.22
C LYS A 2 -23.18 -1.23 6.50
N SER A 3 -22.66 -2.45 6.40
CA SER A 3 -21.21 -2.68 6.45
C SER A 3 -20.56 -2.07 5.22
N GLN A 4 -19.52 -1.27 5.44
CA GLN A 4 -18.72 -0.70 4.35
C GLN A 4 -17.67 -1.72 3.90
N ILE A 5 -17.34 -1.71 2.62
CA ILE A 5 -16.29 -2.56 2.06
C ILE A 5 -14.93 -1.91 2.38
N PRO A 6 -14.02 -2.59 3.09
CA PRO A 6 -12.71 -2.03 3.36
C PRO A 6 -11.88 -1.98 2.07
N VAL A 7 -11.16 -0.86 1.88
CA VAL A 7 -10.39 -0.57 0.67
C VAL A 7 -8.98 -0.12 1.03
N VAL A 8 -7.99 -0.68 0.31
CA VAL A 8 -6.62 -0.17 0.29
C VAL A 8 -6.38 0.53 -1.04
N LEU A 9 -5.76 1.71 -0.99
CA LEU A 9 -5.38 2.48 -2.17
C LEU A 9 -3.90 2.27 -2.48
N LEU A 10 -3.59 1.85 -3.71
CA LEU A 10 -2.21 1.68 -4.18
C LEU A 10 -1.89 2.71 -5.28
N ALA A 11 -0.86 3.51 -5.09
CA ALA A 11 -0.30 4.39 -6.12
C ALA A 11 1.11 3.94 -6.51
N CYS A 12 1.24 3.40 -7.72
CA CYS A 12 2.53 3.12 -8.36
C CYS A 12 3.00 4.34 -9.15
N GLY A 13 4.29 4.64 -9.12
CA GLY A 13 4.83 5.77 -9.86
C GLY A 13 6.31 6.03 -9.61
N SER A 14 6.88 7.00 -10.33
CA SER A 14 8.30 7.34 -10.15
C SER A 14 8.57 7.98 -8.78
N PHE A 15 7.73 8.92 -8.34
CA PHE A 15 7.97 9.75 -7.13
C PHE A 15 9.39 10.35 -7.11
N ASN A 16 9.72 11.10 -8.16
CA ASN A 16 11.07 11.64 -8.42
C ASN A 16 11.09 13.19 -8.48
N PRO A 17 11.03 13.89 -7.33
CA PRO A 17 10.69 13.39 -6.00
C PRO A 17 9.17 13.27 -5.80
N ILE A 18 8.75 12.80 -4.62
CA ILE A 18 7.35 12.92 -4.16
C ILE A 18 6.96 14.40 -4.04
N THR A 19 5.68 14.72 -4.22
CA THR A 19 5.17 16.11 -4.18
C THR A 19 3.83 16.18 -3.44
N ASN A 20 3.44 17.38 -3.04
CA ASN A 20 2.13 17.62 -2.39
C ASN A 20 0.95 17.17 -3.25
N MET A 21 1.07 17.19 -4.58
CA MET A 21 0.03 16.70 -5.48
C MET A 21 -0.16 15.18 -5.38
N HIS A 22 0.93 14.42 -5.22
CA HIS A 22 0.85 12.98 -4.99
C HIS A 22 0.16 12.67 -3.66
N LEU A 23 0.43 13.45 -2.61
CA LEU A 23 -0.22 13.29 -1.32
C LEU A 23 -1.71 13.67 -1.39
N ARG A 24 -2.03 14.81 -2.03
CA ARG A 24 -3.40 15.28 -2.18
C ARG A 24 -4.29 14.29 -2.93
N LEU A 25 -3.72 13.54 -3.88
CA LEU A 25 -4.44 12.49 -4.61
C LEU A 25 -5.04 11.43 -3.68
N PHE A 26 -4.30 10.99 -2.67
CA PHE A 26 -4.79 10.01 -1.69
C PHE A 26 -5.96 10.57 -0.88
N GLU A 27 -5.83 11.81 -0.39
CA GLU A 27 -6.87 12.47 0.38
C GLU A 27 -8.17 12.62 -0.42
N VAL A 28 -8.08 13.12 -1.66
CA VAL A 28 -9.24 13.28 -2.54
C VAL A 28 -9.88 11.93 -2.87
N ALA A 29 -9.08 10.90 -3.14
CA ALA A 29 -9.59 9.56 -3.43
C ALA A 29 -10.28 8.92 -2.21
N ARG A 30 -9.73 9.12 -1.01
CA ARG A 30 -10.31 8.66 0.25
C ARG A 30 -11.66 9.31 0.50
N ASP A 31 -11.71 10.64 0.46
CA ASP A 31 -12.95 11.41 0.66
C ASP A 31 -14.03 10.98 -0.34
N HIS A 32 -13.67 10.82 -1.61
CA HIS A 32 -14.61 10.38 -2.65
C HIS A 32 -15.20 9.00 -2.36
N LEU A 33 -14.36 8.02 -1.98
CA LEU A 33 -14.83 6.67 -1.68
C LEU A 33 -15.72 6.63 -0.44
N HIS A 34 -15.37 7.38 0.61
CA HIS A 34 -16.19 7.50 1.81
C HIS A 34 -17.54 8.17 1.52
N GLN A 35 -17.58 9.21 0.68
CA GLN A 35 -18.81 9.89 0.28
C GLN A 35 -19.83 8.97 -0.42
N THR A 36 -19.38 7.89 -1.06
CA THR A 36 -20.30 6.89 -1.63
C THR A 36 -21.11 6.13 -0.58
N GLY A 37 -20.67 6.13 0.69
CA GLY A 37 -21.25 5.33 1.77
C GLY A 37 -21.07 3.81 1.64
N MET A 38 -20.35 3.36 0.61
CA MET A 38 -20.14 1.93 0.32
C MET A 38 -18.76 1.42 0.75
N TYR A 39 -17.77 2.31 0.85
CA TYR A 39 -16.36 1.94 1.04
C TYR A 39 -15.77 2.63 2.26
N GLN A 40 -14.94 1.90 2.99
CA GLN A 40 -14.09 2.42 4.06
C GLN A 40 -12.63 2.29 3.60
N VAL A 41 -11.96 3.40 3.29
CA VAL A 41 -10.51 3.33 3.04
C VAL A 41 -9.77 3.11 4.36
N VAL A 42 -8.98 2.04 4.41
CA VAL A 42 -8.24 1.62 5.62
C VAL A 42 -6.74 1.91 5.52
N GLN A 43 -6.18 2.01 4.30
CA GLN A 43 -4.76 2.26 4.11
C GLN A 43 -4.46 2.83 2.71
N GLY A 44 -3.42 3.65 2.61
CA GLY A 44 -2.78 4.07 1.37
C GLY A 44 -1.36 3.50 1.24
N ILE A 45 -0.96 3.11 0.04
CA ILE A 45 0.38 2.60 -0.28
C ILE A 45 0.96 3.40 -1.44
N ILE A 46 2.09 4.05 -1.19
CA ILE A 46 2.97 4.60 -2.22
C ILE A 46 3.99 3.52 -2.59
N SER A 47 4.02 3.13 -3.86
CA SER A 47 4.93 2.12 -4.39
C SER A 47 5.87 2.75 -5.43
N PRO A 48 7.10 3.15 -5.03
CA PRO A 48 8.07 3.69 -5.96
C PRO A 48 8.51 2.65 -6.98
N VAL A 49 8.56 3.08 -8.25
CA VAL A 49 8.98 2.22 -9.35
C VAL A 49 10.44 1.77 -9.17
N ASN A 50 10.78 0.60 -9.68
CA ASN A 50 12.16 0.11 -9.78
C ASN A 50 13.04 0.97 -10.70
N ASP A 51 14.35 1.01 -10.42
CA ASP A 51 15.31 1.82 -11.16
C ASP A 51 15.49 1.36 -12.62
N ASN A 52 15.25 0.08 -12.92
CA ASN A 52 15.29 -0.47 -14.27
C ASN A 52 14.04 -0.14 -15.11
N TYR A 53 13.13 0.73 -14.64
CA TYR A 53 12.00 1.21 -15.43
C TYR A 53 12.42 1.96 -16.70
N GLY A 54 13.64 2.51 -16.73
CA GLY A 54 14.20 3.13 -17.93
C GLY A 54 13.79 4.60 -18.14
N LYS A 55 13.28 5.28 -17.11
CA LYS A 55 13.07 6.73 -17.17
C LYS A 55 14.40 7.47 -16.99
N LYS A 56 14.75 8.34 -17.94
CA LYS A 56 15.94 9.21 -17.85
C LYS A 56 15.85 10.09 -16.60
N ASP A 57 16.99 10.26 -15.91
CA ASP A 57 17.14 11.10 -14.71
C ASP A 57 16.27 10.67 -13.51
N LEU A 58 15.93 9.38 -13.43
CA LEU A 58 15.31 8.80 -12.25
C LEU A 58 16.33 8.73 -11.11
N ALA A 59 16.10 9.45 -10.00
CA ALA A 59 16.94 9.29 -8.81
C ALA A 59 16.87 7.84 -8.31
N ALA A 60 17.95 7.37 -7.69
CA ALA A 60 18.01 6.01 -7.16
C ALA A 60 16.80 5.72 -6.24
N SER A 61 16.25 4.51 -6.36
CA SER A 61 15.06 4.06 -5.64
C SER A 61 15.12 4.31 -4.15
N HIS A 62 16.25 4.01 -3.51
CA HIS A 62 16.43 4.23 -2.07
C HIS A 62 16.26 5.71 -1.66
N HIS A 63 16.67 6.67 -2.49
CA HIS A 63 16.42 8.10 -2.23
C HIS A 63 14.93 8.44 -2.37
N ARG A 64 14.25 7.90 -3.39
CA ARG A 64 12.82 8.14 -3.61
C ARG A 64 11.97 7.53 -2.50
N VAL A 65 12.30 6.32 -2.06
CA VAL A 65 11.71 5.67 -0.87
C VAL A 65 11.93 6.50 0.38
N ALA A 66 13.15 6.99 0.62
CA ALA A 66 13.46 7.83 1.77
C ALA A 66 12.67 9.15 1.76
N MET A 67 12.63 9.85 0.63
CA MET A 67 11.83 11.07 0.47
C MET A 67 10.34 10.83 0.67
N ALA A 68 9.79 9.74 0.12
CA ALA A 68 8.40 9.35 0.36
C ALA A 68 8.14 9.05 1.84
N ARG A 69 9.05 8.35 2.51
CA ARG A 69 8.95 8.08 3.96
C ARG A 69 8.93 9.37 4.78
N LEU A 70 9.79 10.34 4.46
CA LEU A 70 9.82 11.65 5.13
C LEU A 70 8.52 12.43 4.87
N ALA A 71 8.06 12.48 3.63
CA ALA A 71 6.83 13.18 3.26
C ALA A 71 5.57 12.60 3.92
N LEU A 72 5.60 11.33 4.31
CA LEU A 72 4.50 10.63 4.96
C LEU A 72 4.58 10.64 6.51
N GLN A 73 5.55 11.30 7.13
CA GLN A 73 5.70 11.32 8.59
C GLN A 73 4.47 11.88 9.33
N THR A 74 3.74 12.80 8.70
CA THR A 74 2.53 13.41 9.27
C THR A 74 1.24 12.70 8.86
N SER A 75 1.33 11.62 8.08
CA SER A 75 0.19 10.83 7.65
C SER A 75 0.01 9.62 8.58
N ASP A 76 -1.23 9.40 9.03
CA ASP A 76 -1.60 8.28 9.90
C ASP A 76 -2.08 7.02 9.12
N TRP A 77 -2.31 7.13 7.81
CA TRP A 77 -2.97 6.07 7.03
C TRP A 77 -2.25 5.68 5.71
N ILE A 78 -1.36 6.54 5.21
CA ILE A 78 -0.56 6.28 4.01
C ILE A 78 0.85 5.87 4.41
N ARG A 79 1.36 4.79 3.82
CA ARG A 79 2.76 4.34 3.96
C ARG A 79 3.46 4.21 2.61
N VAL A 80 4.78 4.25 2.62
CA VAL A 80 5.61 3.82 1.48
C VAL A 80 5.92 2.32 1.62
N ASP A 81 5.83 1.59 0.52
CA ASP A 81 6.27 0.20 0.42
C ASP A 81 7.39 0.08 -0.64
N PRO A 82 8.61 -0.32 -0.26
CA PRO A 82 9.72 -0.39 -1.20
C PRO A 82 9.73 -1.66 -2.06
N TRP A 83 8.80 -2.61 -1.84
CA TRP A 83 8.84 -3.92 -2.48
C TRP A 83 8.98 -3.86 -4.01
N GLU A 84 8.22 -3.00 -4.69
CA GLU A 84 8.33 -2.83 -6.16
C GLU A 84 9.73 -2.40 -6.56
N SER A 85 10.31 -1.44 -5.83
CA SER A 85 11.62 -0.88 -6.13
C SER A 85 12.77 -1.84 -5.82
N GLU A 86 12.59 -2.75 -4.85
CA GLU A 86 13.59 -3.73 -4.42
C GLU A 86 13.67 -4.96 -5.32
N GLN A 87 12.76 -5.11 -6.29
CA GLN A 87 12.84 -6.22 -7.23
C GLN A 87 14.05 -6.09 -8.18
N ALA A 88 14.53 -7.22 -8.67
CA ALA A 88 15.69 -7.25 -9.55
C ALA A 88 15.48 -6.54 -10.90
N GLN A 89 14.22 -6.39 -11.34
CA GLN A 89 13.83 -5.78 -12.62
C GLN A 89 12.52 -5.00 -12.45
N TRP A 90 12.23 -4.13 -13.42
CA TRP A 90 10.93 -3.46 -13.48
C TRP A 90 9.78 -4.46 -13.58
N MET A 91 8.67 -4.15 -12.91
CA MET A 91 7.44 -4.93 -12.93
C MET A 91 6.26 -4.14 -13.44
N GLU A 92 5.41 -4.82 -14.21
CA GLU A 92 4.11 -4.30 -14.58
C GLU A 92 3.25 -4.06 -13.33
N THR A 93 2.49 -2.96 -13.30
CA THR A 93 1.63 -2.58 -12.18
C THR A 93 0.64 -3.68 -11.77
N VAL A 94 0.18 -4.52 -12.70
CA VAL A 94 -0.69 -5.67 -12.39
C VAL A 94 0.00 -6.71 -11.49
N LYS A 95 1.31 -6.88 -11.59
CA LYS A 95 2.09 -7.77 -10.73
C LYS A 95 2.26 -7.16 -9.34
N VAL A 96 2.47 -5.85 -9.26
CA VAL A 96 2.51 -5.09 -7.99
C VAL A 96 1.18 -5.18 -7.25
N LEU A 97 0.07 -5.03 -7.98
CA LEU A 97 -1.27 -5.23 -7.43
C LEU A 97 -1.49 -6.63 -6.89
N ARG A 98 -1.11 -7.66 -7.65
CA ARG A 98 -1.25 -9.06 -7.23
C ARG A 98 -0.45 -9.32 -5.95
N HIS A 99 0.78 -8.82 -5.88
CA HIS A 99 1.61 -8.94 -4.68
C HIS A 99 0.92 -8.33 -3.46
N HIS A 100 0.52 -7.05 -3.51
CA HIS A 100 -0.12 -6.40 -2.36
C HIS A 100 -1.48 -7.04 -2.02
N HIS A 101 -2.23 -7.51 -3.02
CA HIS A 101 -3.47 -8.25 -2.77
C HIS A 101 -3.20 -9.56 -2.01
N SER A 102 -2.20 -10.33 -2.42
CA SER A 102 -1.78 -11.55 -1.71
C SER A 102 -1.30 -11.27 -0.28
N GLU A 103 -0.52 -10.21 -0.07
CA GLU A 103 -0.07 -9.82 1.27
C GLU A 103 -1.23 -9.44 2.18
N LEU A 104 -2.22 -8.72 1.66
CA LEU A 104 -3.42 -8.37 2.42
C LEU A 104 -4.29 -9.58 2.80
N LEU A 105 -4.32 -10.63 1.96
CA LEU A 105 -5.02 -11.88 2.28
C LEU A 105 -4.27 -12.73 3.31
N ARG A 106 -2.94 -12.58 3.40
CA ARG A 106 -2.08 -13.30 4.35
C ARG A 106 -2.06 -12.66 5.74
N ALA A 107 -2.31 -11.35 5.81
CA ALA A 107 -2.38 -10.63 7.07
C ALA A 107 -3.58 -11.10 7.91
N PRO A 108 -3.41 -11.32 9.24
CA PRO A 108 -4.54 -11.61 10.11
C PRO A 108 -5.51 -10.42 10.14
N PRO A 109 -6.83 -10.66 10.33
CA PRO A 109 -7.81 -9.59 10.46
C PRO A 109 -7.39 -8.65 11.59
N GLN A 110 -7.26 -7.35 11.28
CA GLN A 110 -7.11 -6.33 12.32
C GLN A 110 -8.44 -6.27 13.09
N THR A 111 -8.47 -6.75 14.33
CA THR A 111 -9.61 -6.58 15.22
C THR A 111 -9.76 -5.10 15.52
N GLU A 112 -10.89 -4.49 15.10
CA GLU A 112 -11.24 -3.15 15.54
C GLU A 112 -11.45 -3.13 17.05
N GLY A 113 -10.74 -2.23 17.74
CA GLY A 113 -10.92 -1.92 19.14
C GLY A 113 -9.62 -1.93 19.94
N SER A 114 -9.05 -0.76 20.19
CA SER A 114 -9.21 -0.16 21.53
C SER A 114 -8.63 1.26 21.60
N ASP A 115 -9.54 2.19 21.89
CA ASP A 115 -9.26 3.44 22.59
C ASP A 115 -8.39 3.16 23.82
N HIS A 116 -7.24 3.83 23.97
CA HIS A 116 -6.45 3.83 25.19
C HIS A 116 -5.68 5.15 25.35
N GLY A 117 -6.31 6.08 26.05
CA GLY A 117 -5.58 7.03 26.88
C GLY A 117 -4.76 6.32 27.97
N LYS A 118 -3.49 6.70 28.04
CA LYS A 118 -2.62 6.88 29.23
C LYS A 118 -2.59 5.79 30.32
N ALA A 119 -1.41 5.20 30.55
CA ALA A 119 -0.56 5.39 31.75
C ALA A 119 0.45 4.24 31.98
N LEU A 120 1.52 4.58 32.70
CA LEU A 120 2.75 3.84 32.96
C LEU A 120 2.61 2.62 33.90
N SER A 121 3.62 1.74 33.79
CA SER A 121 3.96 0.41 34.37
C SER A 121 3.98 0.30 35.94
N PRO A 122 4.51 -0.77 36.62
CA PRO A 122 5.11 -2.06 36.17
C PRO A 122 4.81 -3.36 37.00
N GLY A 123 5.16 -4.52 36.42
CA GLY A 123 5.89 -5.61 37.11
C GLY A 123 5.12 -6.83 37.67
N HIS A 124 5.40 -8.04 37.19
CA HIS A 124 6.07 -9.16 37.91
C HIS A 124 5.95 -10.51 37.17
N ALA A 125 6.96 -11.36 37.39
CA ALA A 125 7.28 -12.61 36.71
C ALA A 125 6.39 -13.82 37.06
N GLY A 126 6.26 -14.77 36.12
CA GLY A 126 5.66 -16.10 36.36
C GLY A 126 5.81 -17.08 35.19
N THR A 127 6.51 -18.19 35.46
CA THR A 127 6.86 -19.42 34.70
C THR A 127 5.91 -20.01 33.63
N PRO A 128 6.43 -20.86 32.70
CA PRO A 128 5.68 -21.39 31.56
C PRO A 128 4.87 -22.66 31.91
N LYS A 129 3.62 -22.75 31.41
CA LYS A 129 2.83 -23.99 31.45
C LYS A 129 2.23 -24.34 30.08
N ARG A 130 2.75 -25.44 29.53
CA ARG A 130 2.14 -26.57 28.79
C ARG A 130 0.91 -26.28 27.90
N ILE A 131 1.12 -26.47 26.60
CA ILE A 131 0.12 -26.52 25.52
C ILE A 131 -0.73 -27.79 25.62
N PRO A 132 -2.07 -27.70 25.57
CA PRO A 132 -2.93 -28.80 25.12
C PRO A 132 -3.30 -28.61 23.64
N GLN A 133 -3.09 -29.67 22.87
CA GLN A 133 -3.59 -29.83 21.50
C GLN A 133 -5.11 -30.02 21.53
N THR A 134 -5.87 -29.09 20.96
CA THR A 134 -7.22 -29.33 20.43
C THR A 134 -7.51 -28.30 19.34
N LEU A 135 -7.65 -28.77 18.10
CA LEU A 135 -8.06 -28.00 16.93
C LEU A 135 -9.59 -27.99 16.85
N PRO A 136 -10.29 -26.85 16.80
CA PRO A 136 -11.64 -26.80 16.27
C PRO A 136 -11.58 -26.49 14.77
N GLU A 137 -12.04 -27.46 14.01
CA GLU A 137 -12.37 -27.40 12.59
C GLU A 137 -13.58 -26.47 12.40
N HIS A 138 -13.34 -25.17 12.14
CA HIS A 138 -14.36 -24.31 11.57
C HIS A 138 -13.75 -23.32 10.59
N LEU A 139 -13.85 -23.67 9.31
CA LEU A 139 -13.54 -22.80 8.19
C LEU A 139 -14.47 -21.58 8.21
N PRO A 140 -13.98 -20.34 8.28
CA PRO A 140 -14.85 -19.18 8.14
C PRO A 140 -15.33 -19.06 6.68
N ARG A 141 -16.64 -18.81 6.53
CA ARG A 141 -17.32 -18.62 5.24
C ARG A 141 -16.76 -17.39 4.50
N PRO A 142 -16.66 -17.40 3.16
CA PRO A 142 -16.15 -16.26 2.41
C PRO A 142 -17.23 -15.18 2.32
N GLY A 143 -17.03 -14.04 2.99
CA GLY A 143 -18.08 -13.02 3.05
C GLY A 143 -17.71 -11.71 3.72
N SER A 144 -16.55 -11.14 3.40
CA SER A 144 -16.22 -9.71 3.65
C SER A 144 -14.90 -9.38 2.95
N GLY A 145 -14.93 -9.42 1.61
CA GLY A 145 -13.72 -9.26 0.80
C GLY A 145 -13.17 -7.84 0.86
N LEU A 146 -12.02 -7.68 1.52
CA LEU A 146 -11.12 -6.54 1.37
C LEU A 146 -10.81 -6.34 -0.12
N ARG A 147 -11.03 -5.13 -0.64
CA ARG A 147 -10.76 -4.82 -2.06
C ARG A 147 -9.56 -3.88 -2.17
N LEU A 148 -8.52 -4.33 -2.84
CA LEU A 148 -7.43 -3.47 -3.28
C LEU A 148 -7.87 -2.70 -4.53
N ARG A 149 -7.79 -1.37 -4.50
CA ARG A 149 -8.04 -0.51 -5.66
C ARG A 149 -6.77 0.27 -6.02
N THR A 150 -6.44 0.32 -7.31
CA THR A 150 -5.39 1.22 -7.80
C THR A 150 -5.88 2.66 -7.82
N VAL A 151 -4.99 3.56 -7.44
CA VAL A 151 -5.06 4.97 -7.80
C VAL A 151 -3.90 5.23 -8.75
N THR A 152 -4.19 5.24 -10.06
CA THR A 152 -3.15 5.43 -11.07
C THR A 152 -2.84 6.92 -11.22
N VAL A 153 -1.59 7.30 -10.98
CA VAL A 153 -1.05 8.57 -11.50
C VAL A 153 -0.52 8.28 -12.89
N ALA A 154 -1.25 8.71 -13.93
CA ALA A 154 -0.70 8.66 -15.27
C ALA A 154 0.58 9.53 -15.31
N PRO A 155 1.70 9.04 -15.87
CA PRO A 155 2.80 9.93 -16.21
C PRO A 155 2.30 10.98 -17.19
N ALA A 156 2.73 12.23 -17.03
CA ALA A 156 2.50 13.26 -18.03
C ALA A 156 2.92 12.74 -19.42
N PRO A 157 2.14 12.99 -20.49
CA PRO A 157 2.39 12.40 -21.79
C PRO A 157 3.68 12.97 -22.38
N SER A 158 4.81 12.28 -22.18
CA SER A 158 5.96 12.42 -23.06
C SER A 158 5.65 11.61 -24.31
N TRP A 159 5.32 12.32 -25.38
CA TRP A 159 5.18 11.86 -26.75
C TRP A 159 6.09 10.67 -27.07
N ARG A 160 5.51 9.60 -27.65
CA ARG A 160 6.27 8.62 -28.42
C ARG A 160 7.08 9.39 -29.45
N GLN A 161 8.38 9.56 -29.24
CA GLN A 161 9.27 9.79 -30.36
C GLN A 161 9.33 8.46 -31.11
N GLY A 162 8.84 8.51 -32.35
CA GLY A 162 8.79 7.37 -33.24
C GLY A 162 10.19 6.79 -33.44
N VAL A 163 10.29 5.48 -33.27
CA VAL A 163 11.41 4.72 -33.80
C VAL A 163 10.99 4.28 -35.20
N ASN A 164 11.17 5.19 -36.16
CA ASN A 164 11.34 4.84 -37.57
C ASN A 164 12.85 4.74 -37.80
N GLY A 165 13.31 3.57 -38.23
CA GLY A 165 14.71 3.31 -38.54
C GLY A 165 14.90 1.93 -39.15
N ALA A 166 14.62 1.83 -40.46
CA ALA A 166 15.20 0.82 -41.34
C ALA A 166 16.74 0.85 -41.21
N ALA A 167 17.47 -0.26 -41.16
CA ALA A 167 17.98 -1.10 -42.28
C ALA A 167 19.30 -1.76 -41.76
N PRO A 168 19.99 -2.69 -42.46
CA PRO A 168 19.69 -3.39 -43.72
C PRO A 168 19.33 -4.87 -43.55
#